data_AF-A0A3C0ALA1-F1
#
_entry.id   AF-A0A3C0ALA1-F1
#
_cell.length_a   1.000
_cell.length_b   1.000
_cell.length_c   1.000
_cell.angle_alpha   90.00
_cell.angle_beta   90.00
_cell.angle_gamma   90.00
#
_symmetry.space_group_name_H-M   'P 1'
#
loop_
_entity.id
_entity.type
_entity.pdbx_description
1 polymer ?
#
loop_
_entity_poly.entity_id
_entity_poly.type
_entity_poly.pdbx_seq_one_letter_code
_entity_poly.pdbx_strand_id
1 'polypeptide(L)'
;QESAARTALREIRVTDKSLRPGDLLNRISTWKMANVSPEESTNYTDNDFDFLAAMAYRKYQTKLRSSGAVDFDDLLMLTNQLFSEHPEVLQRVQEKFEYVQIDEYQDT
;
A
#
# COMPACT_ATOMS: atom_id res chain seq x y z
N GLN A 1 6.88 0.67 10.50
CA GLN A 1 5.52 0.39 9.99
C GLN A 1 4.54 0.08 11.13
N GLU A 2 4.83 -0.88 12.01
CA GLU A 2 3.88 -1.29 13.07
C GLU A 2 3.44 -0.16 14.01
N SER A 3 4.33 0.75 14.41
CA SER A 3 3.96 1.92 15.22
C SER A 3 2.96 2.86 14.49
N ALA A 4 3.10 3.03 13.18
CA ALA A 4 2.17 3.81 12.37
C ALA A 4 0.81 3.10 12.26
N ALA A 5 0.81 1.78 12.07
CA ALA A 5 -0.41 0.97 12.07
C ALA A 5 -1.15 1.02 13.41
N ARG A 6 -0.44 0.88 14.54
CA ARG A 6 -1.01 1.05 15.90
C ARG A 6 -1.65 2.42 16.08
N THR A 7 -1.00 3.47 15.58
CA THR A 7 -1.55 4.82 15.65
C THR A 7 -2.82 4.94 14.81
N ALA A 8 -2.81 4.43 13.58
CA ALA A 8 -3.95 4.48 12.67
C ALA A 8 -5.19 3.79 13.26
N LEU A 9 -5.01 2.59 13.86
CA LEU A 9 -6.09 1.86 14.54
C LEU A 9 -6.65 2.63 15.74
N ARG A 10 -5.77 3.27 16.53
CA ARG A 10 -6.18 4.08 17.68
C ARG A 10 -7.00 5.31 17.26
N GLU A 11 -6.65 5.95 16.15
CA GLU A 11 -7.38 7.11 15.62
C GLU A 11 -8.80 6.78 15.17
N ILE A 12 -9.01 5.59 14.60
CA ILE A 12 -10.36 5.11 14.23
C ILE A 12 -11.09 4.41 15.38
N ARG A 13 -10.54 4.47 16.60
CA ARG A 13 -11.10 3.89 17.84
C ARG A 13 -11.29 2.36 17.77
N VAL A 14 -10.48 1.68 16.98
CA VAL A 14 -10.47 0.22 16.93
C VAL A 14 -9.65 -0.33 18.10
N THR A 15 -10.17 -1.37 18.75
CA THR A 15 -9.46 -2.06 19.83
C THR A 15 -8.56 -3.17 19.27
N ASP A 16 -7.43 -3.45 19.95
CA ASP A 16 -6.50 -4.52 19.55
C ASP A 16 -7.14 -5.92 19.47
N LYS A 17 -8.31 -6.12 20.09
CA LYS A 17 -9.09 -7.37 19.99
C LYS A 17 -9.85 -7.51 18.67
N SER A 18 -10.19 -6.39 18.03
CA SER A 18 -10.98 -6.36 16.79
C SER A 18 -10.10 -6.46 15.55
N LEU A 19 -8.95 -5.79 15.56
CA LEU A 19 -7.97 -5.83 14.48
C LEU A 19 -6.58 -5.55 15.03
N ARG A 20 -5.65 -6.49 14.87
CA ARG A 20 -4.27 -6.30 15.33
C ARG A 20 -3.46 -5.51 14.29
N PRO A 21 -2.45 -4.73 14.70
CA PRO A 21 -1.61 -3.98 13.78
C PRO A 21 -0.94 -4.83 12.69
N GLY A 22 -0.50 -6.05 13.02
CA GLY A 22 0.09 -6.97 12.05
C GLY A 22 -0.91 -7.43 10.98
N ASP A 23 -2.15 -7.72 11.38
CA ASP A 23 -3.21 -8.13 10.45
C ASP A 23 -3.58 -6.96 9.51
N LEU A 24 -3.63 -5.74 10.04
CA LEU A 24 -3.81 -4.53 9.23
C LEU A 24 -2.69 -4.39 8.19
N LEU A 25 -1.42 -4.51 8.60
CA LEU A 25 -0.28 -4.38 7.68
C LEU A 25 -0.31 -5.44 6.58
N ASN A 26 -0.61 -6.69 6.93
CA ASN A 26 -0.75 -7.77 5.94
C ASN A 26 -1.86 -7.47 4.93
N ARG A 27 -3.00 -6.95 5.42
CA ARG A 27 -4.11 -6.60 4.52
C ARG A 27 -3.79 -5.42 3.62
N ILE A 28 -3.15 -4.37 4.15
CA ILE A 28 -2.66 -3.23 3.38
C ILE A 28 -1.67 -3.71 2.31
N SER A 29 -0.75 -4.61 2.66
CA SER A 29 0.21 -5.17 1.72
C SER A 29 -0.48 -5.89 0.56
N THR A 30 -1.47 -6.74 0.86
CA THR A 30 -2.30 -7.40 -0.17
C THR A 30 -2.97 -6.39 -1.11
N TRP A 31 -3.52 -5.30 -0.57
CA TRP A 31 -4.12 -4.24 -1.40
C TRP A 31 -3.10 -3.51 -2.25
N LYS A 32 -1.96 -3.11 -1.69
CA LYS A 32 -0.89 -2.43 -2.44
C LYS A 32 -0.33 -3.30 -3.56
N MET A 33 -0.12 -4.59 -3.32
CA MET A 33 0.31 -5.55 -4.35
C MET A 33 -0.71 -5.66 -5.48
N ALA A 34 -2.00 -5.52 -5.17
CA ALA A 34 -3.08 -5.48 -6.17
C ALA A 34 -3.31 -4.06 -6.77
N ASN A 35 -2.43 -3.08 -6.52
CA ASN A 35 -2.57 -1.67 -6.89
C ASN A 35 -3.89 -1.02 -6.39
N VAL A 36 -4.43 -1.48 -5.26
CA VAL A 36 -5.62 -0.90 -4.64
C VAL A 36 -5.20 0.25 -3.72
N SER A 37 -5.60 1.47 -4.07
CA SER A 37 -5.34 2.68 -3.28
C SER A 37 -6.17 2.71 -1.98
N PRO A 38 -5.81 3.57 -1.00
CA PRO A 38 -6.63 3.75 0.21
C PRO A 38 -8.08 4.14 -0.09
N GLU A 39 -8.30 4.95 -1.12
CA GLU A 39 -9.63 5.34 -1.59
C GLU A 39 -10.41 4.14 -2.13
N GLU A 40 -9.79 3.34 -2.99
CA GLU A 40 -10.41 2.17 -3.63
C GLU A 40 -10.63 1.02 -2.66
N SER A 41 -9.83 0.92 -1.59
CA SER A 41 -9.96 -0.13 -0.57
C SER A 41 -11.37 -0.21 0.03
N THR A 42 -12.12 0.90 0.03
CA THR A 42 -13.51 0.96 0.48
C THR A 42 -14.47 0.11 -0.35
N ASN A 43 -14.12 -0.17 -1.61
CA ASN A 43 -14.87 -1.07 -2.49
C ASN A 43 -14.65 -2.56 -2.17
N TYR A 44 -13.68 -2.89 -1.34
CA TYR A 44 -13.29 -4.26 -0.99
C TYR A 44 -13.60 -4.58 0.48
N THR A 45 -14.75 -4.11 0.96
CA THR A 45 -15.17 -4.18 2.37
C THR A 45 -16.24 -5.25 2.61
N ASP A 46 -15.96 -6.47 2.16
CA ASP A 46 -16.92 -7.60 2.19
C ASP A 46 -17.31 -8.04 3.62
N ASN A 47 -16.53 -7.64 4.62
CA ASN A 47 -16.75 -7.96 6.03
C ASN A 47 -16.26 -6.82 6.95
N ASP A 48 -16.59 -6.91 8.24
CA ASP A 48 -16.22 -5.91 9.25
C ASP A 48 -14.70 -5.72 9.36
N PHE A 49 -13.93 -6.78 9.17
CA PHE A 49 -12.46 -6.71 9.20
C PHE A 49 -11.93 -5.82 8.07
N ASP A 50 -12.39 -6.06 6.84
CA ASP A 50 -11.98 -5.29 5.67
C ASP A 50 -12.45 -3.84 5.75
N PHE A 51 -13.66 -3.61 6.27
CA PHE A 51 -14.16 -2.27 6.52
C PHE A 51 -13.24 -1.47 7.47
N LEU A 52 -12.88 -2.07 8.62
CA LEU A 52 -11.96 -1.44 9.57
C LEU A 52 -10.56 -1.27 8.97
N ALA A 53 -10.08 -2.24 8.20
CA ALA A 53 -8.79 -2.18 7.55
C ALA A 53 -8.73 -1.05 6.50
N ALA A 54 -9.78 -0.85 5.69
CA ALA A 54 -9.86 0.22 4.71
C ALA A 54 -9.83 1.61 5.38
N MET A 55 -10.59 1.77 6.47
CA MET A 55 -10.56 3.01 7.26
C MET A 55 -9.17 3.30 7.84
N ALA A 56 -8.51 2.27 8.40
CA ALA A 56 -7.18 2.40 8.97
C ALA A 56 -6.11 2.62 7.90
N TYR A 57 -6.26 2.02 6.71
CA TYR A 57 -5.31 2.16 5.60
C TYR A 57 -5.17 3.63 5.19
N ARG A 58 -6.28 4.37 5.08
CA ARG A 58 -6.25 5.81 4.78
C ARG A 58 -5.44 6.62 5.81
N LYS A 59 -5.64 6.34 7.10
CA LYS A 59 -4.89 6.99 8.19
C LYS A 59 -3.42 6.63 8.17
N TYR A 60 -3.13 5.34 7.98
CA TYR A 60 -1.77 4.82 7.86
C TYR A 60 -1.00 5.49 6.72
N GLN A 61 -1.58 5.51 5.51
CA GLN A 61 -0.90 6.08 4.33
C GLN A 61 -0.74 7.60 4.46
N THR A 62 -1.73 8.31 5.00
CA THR A 62 -1.63 9.75 5.28
C THR A 62 -0.46 10.04 6.22
N LYS A 63 -0.30 9.22 7.27
CA LYS A 63 0.78 9.39 8.24
C LYS A 63 2.15 9.17 7.61
N LEU A 64 2.32 8.08 6.84
CA LEU A 64 3.56 7.82 6.10
C LEU A 64 3.93 9.01 5.21
N ARG A 65 2.98 9.46 4.37
CA ARG A 65 3.17 10.62 3.47
C ARG A 65 3.55 11.88 4.23
N SER A 66 2.87 12.19 5.33
CA SER A 66 3.17 13.37 6.15
C SER A 66 4.57 13.35 6.79
N SER A 67 5.13 12.15 7.00
CA SER A 67 6.48 11.96 7.52
C SER A 67 7.56 11.85 6.43
N GLY A 68 7.19 11.99 5.15
CA GLY A 68 8.11 11.75 4.03
C GLY A 68 8.62 10.30 3.97
N ALA A 69 7.84 9.36 4.49
CA ALA A 69 8.20 7.94 4.57
C ALA A 69 7.39 7.11 3.57
N VAL A 70 7.97 6.00 3.16
CA VAL A 70 7.35 4.96 2.32
C VAL A 70 7.64 3.59 2.94
N ASP A 71 6.74 2.63 2.72
CA ASP A 71 7.02 1.21 2.99
C ASP A 71 7.48 0.45 1.74
N PHE A 72 7.77 -0.85 1.88
CA PHE A 72 8.29 -1.66 0.78
C PHE A 72 7.29 -1.78 -0.38
N ASP A 73 6.01 -1.97 -0.08
CA ASP A 73 4.97 -2.09 -1.11
C ASP A 73 4.70 -0.75 -1.80
N ASP A 74 4.87 0.38 -1.09
CA ASP A 74 4.83 1.71 -1.69
C ASP A 74 5.91 1.89 -2.77
N LEU A 75 7.07 1.21 -2.67
CA LEU A 75 8.10 1.33 -3.71
C LEU A 75 7.58 0.86 -5.06
N LEU A 76 6.83 -0.24 -5.09
CA LEU A 76 6.25 -0.76 -6.34
C LEU A 76 5.04 0.06 -6.77
N MET A 77 4.09 0.30 -5.86
CA MET A 77 2.85 0.99 -6.17
C MET A 77 3.09 2.45 -6.62
N LEU A 78 3.96 3.19 -5.92
CA LEU A 78 4.26 4.58 -6.29
C LEU A 78 5.11 4.68 -7.57
N THR A 79 6.00 3.72 -7.83
CA THR A 79 6.71 3.67 -9.12
C THR A 79 5.74 3.39 -10.26
N ASN A 80 4.78 2.48 -10.08
CA ASN A 80 3.74 2.24 -11.07
C ASN A 80 2.85 3.48 -11.29
N GLN A 81 2.46 4.17 -10.21
CA GLN A 81 1.72 5.42 -10.27
C GLN A 81 2.52 6.50 -11.03
N LEU A 82 3.80 6.68 -10.69
CA LEU A 82 4.70 7.63 -11.36
C LEU A 82 4.76 7.38 -12.87
N PHE A 83 4.94 6.13 -13.28
CA PHE A 83 5.00 5.79 -14.71
C PHE A 83 3.67 5.98 -15.44
N SER A 84 2.55 5.80 -14.73
CA SER A 84 1.20 6.02 -15.29
C SER A 84 0.89 7.51 -15.46
N GLU A 85 1.29 8.34 -14.49
CA GLU A 85 1.01 9.78 -14.47
C GLU A 85 2.04 10.59 -15.29
N HIS A 86 3.27 10.07 -15.42
CA HIS A 86 4.40 10.72 -16.10
C HIS A 86 5.04 9.80 -17.15
N PRO A 87 4.42 9.63 -18.33
CA PRO A 87 4.91 8.73 -19.39
C PRO A 87 6.34 9.05 -19.86
N GLU A 88 6.79 10.30 -19.77
CA GLU A 88 8.14 10.72 -20.11
C GLU A 88 9.20 10.12 -19.17
N VAL A 89 8.85 9.92 -17.90
CA VAL A 89 9.72 9.27 -16.91
C VAL A 89 9.82 7.78 -17.23
N LEU A 90 8.69 7.14 -17.55
CA LEU A 90 8.65 5.76 -18.00
C LEU A 90 9.51 5.55 -19.25
N GLN A 91 9.34 6.39 -20.27
CA GLN A 91 10.12 6.31 -21.51
C GLN A 91 11.62 6.37 -21.24
N ARG A 92 12.07 7.32 -20.42
CA ARG A 92 13.50 7.44 -20.05
C ARG A 92 14.03 6.19 -19.35
N VAL A 93 13.22 5.53 -18.53
CA VAL A 93 13.59 4.27 -17.86
C VAL A 93 13.64 3.12 -18.85
N GLN A 94 12.65 3.00 -19.75
CA GLN A 94 12.63 1.98 -20.80
C GLN A 94 13.83 2.10 -21.76
N GLU A 95 14.21 3.32 -22.13
CA GLU A 95 15.40 3.58 -22.95
C GLU A 95 16.71 3.16 -22.26
N LYS A 96 16.74 3.18 -20.93
CA LYS A 96 17.91 2.76 -20.14
C LYS A 96 18.05 1.24 -20.06
N PHE A 97 16.94 0.51 -20.05
CA PHE A 97 16.91 -0.94 -19.86
C PHE A 97 16.38 -1.63 -21.12
N GLU A 98 17.22 -1.72 -22.14
CA GLU A 98 16.88 -2.37 -23.42
C GLU A 98 16.59 -3.88 -23.26
N TYR A 99 17.28 -4.53 -22.33
CA TYR A 99 17.08 -5.93 -21.98
C TYR A 99 16.80 -6.04 -20.47
N VAL A 100 15.71 -6.71 -20.13
CA VAL A 100 15.30 -6.98 -18.74
C VAL A 100 15.27 -8.48 -18.54
N GLN A 101 16.05 -8.97 -17.57
CA GLN A 101 16.01 -10.35 -17.13
C GLN A 101 15.36 -10.38 -15.75
N ILE A 102 14.30 -11.19 -15.62
CA ILE A 102 13.60 -11.41 -14.36
C ILE A 102 13.90 -12.85 -13.95
N ASP A 103 14.55 -13.00 -12.80
CA ASP A 103 14.75 -14.31 -12.17
C ASP A 103 13.58 -14.59 -11.22
N GLU A 104 13.33 -15.86 -10.91
CA GLU A 104 12.26 -16.30 -9.99
C GLU A 104 10.85 -15.77 -10.37
N TYR A 105 10.52 -15.75 -11.67
CA TYR A 105 9.25 -15.20 -12.19
C TYR A 105 8.00 -15.93 -11.67
N GLN A 106 8.13 -17.14 -11.13
CA GLN A 106 7.01 -17.86 -10.53
C GLN A 106 6.48 -17.22 -9.22
N ASP A 107 7.29 -16.38 -8.57
CA ASP A 107 6.94 -15.75 -7.29
C ASP A 107 6.34 -14.33 -7.46
N THR A 108 6.17 -13.86 -8.70
CA THR A 108 5.62 -12.53 -9.03
C THR A 108 4.10 -12.54 -9.23
#